data_AF-A0A078H6K5-F1
#
_entry.id   AF-A0A078H6K5-F1
#
_cell.length_a   1.000
_cell.length_b   1.000
_cell.length_c   1.000
_cell.angle_alpha   90.00
_cell.angle_beta   90.00
_cell.angle_gamma   90.00
#
_symmetry.space_group_name_H-M   'P 1'
#
loop_
_entity.id
_entity.type
_entity.pdbx_description
1 polymer ?
#
loop_
_entity_poly.entity_id
_entity_poly.type
_entity_poly.pdbx_seq_one_letter_code
_entity_poly.pdbx_strand_id
1 'polypeptide(L)'
;MQVYIVYMGALPSINDYVTIEDHHFSLVRSVTGKSYTPSLIVTNYGRSFDGFAAWLTEEESKKLSDMPDVFSVFPDGMLHLDVINNGGIHSGLRTRHL
;
A
#
# COMPACT_ATOMS: atom_id res chain seq x y z
N MET A 1 -10.77 -4.61 -9.18
CA MET A 1 -9.63 -3.77 -8.77
C MET A 1 -9.95 -3.17 -7.42
N GLN A 2 -9.00 -3.24 -6.49
CA GLN A 2 -9.08 -2.66 -5.16
C GLN A 2 -7.75 -1.98 -4.85
N VAL A 3 -7.70 -1.10 -3.86
CA VAL A 3 -6.43 -0.55 -3.39
C VAL A 3 -5.74 -1.61 -2.54
N TYR A 4 -4.47 -1.84 -2.80
CA TYR A 4 -3.60 -2.69 -1.99
C TYR A 4 -2.43 -1.86 -1.47
N ILE A 5 -2.03 -2.14 -0.23
CA ILE A 5 -0.83 -1.62 0.39
C ILE A 5 0.28 -2.66 0.21
N VAL A 6 1.37 -2.22 -0.40
CA VAL A 6 2.60 -2.98 -0.61
C VAL A 6 3.64 -2.47 0.37
N TYR A 7 4.06 -3.34 1.27
CA TYR A 7 5.07 -3.07 2.28
C TYR A 7 6.39 -3.72 1.88
N MET A 8 7.45 -2.91 1.79
CA MET A 8 8.78 -3.30 1.32
C MET A 8 9.86 -3.16 2.41
N GLY A 9 9.47 -2.76 3.62
CA GLY A 9 10.37 -2.75 4.78
C GLY A 9 10.68 -1.35 5.31
N ALA A 10 11.88 -1.22 5.88
CA ALA A 10 12.35 0.05 6.44
C ALA A 10 12.90 0.96 5.32
N LEU A 11 12.77 2.27 5.50
CA LEU A 11 13.30 3.22 4.52
C LEU A 11 14.82 3.09 4.37
N PRO A 12 15.34 3.06 3.14
CA PRO A 12 16.75 3.29 2.91
C PRO A 12 17.12 4.73 3.28
N SER A 13 18.42 4.98 3.44
CA SER A 13 18.95 6.26 3.94
C SER A 13 18.42 7.46 3.16
N ILE A 14 18.22 8.60 3.85
CA ILE A 14 17.50 9.81 3.38
C ILE A 14 17.94 10.40 2.02
N ASN A 15 19.08 9.99 1.47
CA ASN A 15 19.59 10.49 0.20
C ASN A 15 18.92 9.86 -1.05
N ASP A 16 18.06 8.85 -0.87
CA ASP A 16 17.54 7.98 -1.94
C ASP A 16 16.03 8.17 -2.20
N TYR A 17 15.39 9.24 -1.73
CA TYR A 17 13.93 9.40 -1.87
C TYR A 17 13.40 9.39 -3.31
N VAL A 18 14.11 10.05 -4.23
CA VAL A 18 13.73 10.07 -5.65
C VAL A 18 13.87 8.68 -6.25
N THR A 19 14.88 7.90 -5.82
CA THR A 19 15.10 6.54 -6.32
C THR A 19 14.07 5.56 -5.75
N ILE A 20 13.55 5.79 -4.54
CA ILE A 20 12.45 4.99 -3.94
C ILE A 20 11.16 5.16 -4.77
N GLU A 21 10.78 6.39 -5.12
CA GLU A 21 9.61 6.62 -5.96
C GLU A 21 9.75 5.92 -7.31
N ASP A 22 10.86 6.12 -8.02
CA ASP A 22 11.14 5.45 -9.30
C ASP A 22 11.11 3.92 -9.17
N HIS A 23 11.60 3.39 -8.06
CA HIS A 23 11.57 1.95 -7.77
C HIS A 23 10.13 1.43 -7.60
N HIS A 24 9.29 2.15 -6.84
CA HIS A 24 7.87 1.81 -6.70
C HIS A 24 7.13 1.84 -8.04
N PHE A 25 7.40 2.87 -8.86
CA PHE A 25 6.88 2.97 -10.22
C PHE A 25 7.26 1.76 -11.07
N SER A 26 8.52 1.32 -10.99
CA SER A 26 9.02 0.14 -11.70
C SER A 26 8.30 -1.15 -11.26
N LEU A 27 8.11 -1.34 -9.95
CA LEU A 27 7.45 -2.52 -9.40
C LEU A 27 5.99 -2.63 -9.85
N VAL A 28 5.21 -1.56 -9.75
CA VAL A 28 3.81 -1.57 -10.23
C VAL A 28 3.79 -1.85 -11.73
N ARG A 29 4.64 -1.17 -12.51
CA ARG A 29 4.73 -1.38 -13.96
C ARG A 29 5.08 -2.83 -14.32
N SER A 30 5.93 -3.49 -13.52
CA SER A 30 6.33 -4.88 -13.77
C SER A 30 5.17 -5.88 -13.66
N VAL A 31 4.20 -5.63 -12.77
CA VAL A 31 3.03 -6.52 -12.59
C VAL A 31 1.84 -6.13 -13.47
N THR A 32 1.62 -4.83 -13.71
CA THR A 32 0.51 -4.33 -14.53
C THR A 32 0.84 -4.30 -16.04
N GLY A 33 2.13 -4.35 -16.39
CA GLY A 33 2.61 -4.38 -17.77
C GLY A 33 2.12 -3.18 -18.61
N LYS A 34 1.48 -3.47 -19.76
CA LYS A 34 0.96 -2.46 -20.69
C LYS A 34 -0.26 -1.69 -20.18
N SER A 35 -0.91 -2.20 -19.14
CA SER A 35 -2.09 -1.57 -18.52
C SER A 35 -1.70 -0.53 -17.46
N TYR A 36 -0.40 -0.33 -17.24
CA TYR A 36 0.10 0.62 -16.26
C TYR A 36 -0.31 2.06 -16.60
N THR A 37 -0.92 2.75 -15.65
CA THR A 37 -1.08 4.21 -15.67
C THR A 37 -0.53 4.81 -14.37
N PRO A 38 0.10 6.00 -14.39
CA PRO A 38 0.59 6.65 -13.18
C PRO A 38 -0.49 6.85 -12.10
N SER A 39 -1.75 6.98 -12.52
CA SER A 39 -2.93 7.09 -11.65
C SER A 39 -3.26 5.81 -10.86
N LEU A 40 -2.59 4.68 -11.13
CA LEU A 40 -2.75 3.46 -10.33
C LEU A 40 -2.11 3.61 -8.95
N ILE A 41 -1.05 4.40 -8.81
CA ILE A 41 -0.44 4.66 -7.51
C ILE A 41 -1.31 5.69 -6.78
N VAL A 42 -1.84 5.30 -5.63
CA VAL A 42 -2.67 6.13 -4.76
C VAL A 42 -1.79 6.96 -3.83
N THR A 43 -0.77 6.33 -3.24
CA THR A 43 0.11 6.97 -2.25
C THR A 43 1.45 6.29 -2.23
N ASN A 44 2.51 7.08 -2.06
CA ASN A 44 3.86 6.61 -1.86
C ASN A 44 4.24 6.78 -0.38
N TYR A 45 4.67 5.72 0.31
CA TYR A 45 4.98 5.77 1.74
C TYR A 45 6.43 6.12 2.07
N GLY A 46 7.19 6.66 1.11
CA GLY A 46 8.63 6.92 1.23
C GLY A 46 9.09 7.75 2.43
N ARG A 47 8.21 8.40 3.20
CA ARG A 47 8.56 9.12 4.45
C ARG A 47 8.44 8.33 5.75
N SER A 48 7.65 7.26 5.75
CA SER A 48 7.36 6.48 6.96
C SER A 48 7.97 5.08 6.89
N PHE A 49 7.95 4.45 5.71
CA PHE A 49 8.46 3.10 5.47
C PHE A 49 8.60 2.86 3.96
N ASP A 50 9.38 1.87 3.55
CA ASP A 50 9.51 1.54 2.13
C ASP A 50 8.24 0.82 1.67
N GLY A 51 7.57 1.35 0.65
CA GLY A 51 6.28 0.86 0.19
C GLY A 51 5.34 1.90 -0.42
N PHE A 52 4.22 1.42 -0.95
CA PHE A 52 3.24 2.24 -1.67
C PHE A 52 1.83 1.60 -1.62
N ALA A 53 0.82 2.40 -1.90
CA ALA A 53 -0.55 1.96 -2.13
C ALA A 53 -0.89 2.11 -3.61
N ALA A 54 -1.44 1.06 -4.24
CA ALA A 54 -1.81 1.08 -5.64
C ALA A 54 -3.12 0.32 -5.91
N TRP A 55 -3.82 0.74 -6.96
CA TRP A 55 -4.95 0.04 -7.54
C TRP A 55 -4.46 -1.21 -8.27
N LEU A 56 -4.81 -2.38 -7.74
CA LEU A 56 -4.40 -3.66 -8.30
C LEU A 56 -5.59 -4.62 -8.39
N THR A 57 -5.46 -5.59 -9.29
CA THR A 57 -6.24 -6.84 -9.26
C THR A 57 -5.67 -7.78 -8.20
N GLU A 58 -6.46 -8.78 -7.80
CA GLU A 58 -6.00 -9.83 -6.88
C GLU A 58 -4.83 -10.65 -7.47
N GLU A 59 -4.80 -10.82 -8.80
CA GLU A 59 -3.69 -11.48 -9.47
C GLU A 59 -2.40 -10.64 -9.43
N GLU A 60 -2.50 -9.33 -9.68
CA GLU A 60 -1.36 -8.42 -9.61
C GLU A 60 -0.82 -8.27 -8.18
N SER A 61 -1.71 -8.20 -7.18
CA SER A 61 -1.28 -8.15 -5.78
C SER A 61 -0.55 -9.43 -5.36
N LYS A 62 -1.02 -10.60 -5.81
CA LYS A 62 -0.33 -11.87 -5.58
C LYS A 62 1.06 -11.91 -6.24
N LYS A 63 1.17 -11.42 -7.49
CA LYS A 63 2.47 -11.31 -8.17
C LYS A 63 3.45 -10.42 -7.42
N LEU A 64 2.98 -9.32 -6.82
CA LEU A 64 3.81 -8.48 -5.96
C LEU A 64 4.22 -9.20 -4.67
N SER A 65 3.32 -9.94 -4.03
CA SER A 65 3.65 -10.74 -2.83
C SER A 65 4.72 -11.80 -3.06
N ASP A 66 4.85 -12.29 -4.30
CA ASP A 66 5.86 -13.29 -4.67
C ASP A 66 7.23 -12.66 -5.00
N MET A 67 7.36 -11.32 -4.97
CA MET A 67 8.63 -10.63 -5.25
C MET A 67 9.54 -10.60 -4.02
N PRO A 68 10.87 -10.80 -4.20
CA PRO A 68 11.82 -10.89 -3.09
C PRO A 68 11.93 -9.59 -2.28
N ASP A 69 11.67 -8.44 -2.90
CA ASP A 69 11.78 -7.12 -2.28
C ASP A 69 10.48 -6.68 -1.58
N VAL A 70 9.43 -7.52 -1.61
CA VAL A 70 8.12 -7.23 -1.03
C VAL A 70 7.92 -8.11 0.21
N PHE A 71 7.76 -7.48 1.36
CA PHE A 71 7.57 -8.18 2.63
C PHE A 71 6.10 -8.56 2.86
N SER A 72 5.16 -7.70 2.48
CA SER A 72 3.73 -7.96 2.66
C SER A 72 2.89 -7.16 1.68
N VAL A 73 1.86 -7.79 1.13
CA VAL A 73 0.81 -7.11 0.36
C VAL A 73 -0.54 -7.43 0.97
N PHE A 74 -1.32 -6.40 1.26
CA PHE A 74 -2.65 -6.57 1.85
C PHE A 74 -3.59 -5.52 1.26
N PRO A 75 -4.90 -5.82 1.13
CA PRO A 75 -5.86 -4.82 0.67
C PRO A 75 -5.86 -3.64 1.63
N ASP A 76 -5.96 -2.42 1.09
CA ASP A 76 -6.19 -1.23 1.90
C ASP A 76 -7.48 -1.44 2.68
N GLY A 77 -7.33 -1.46 4.00
CA GLY A 77 -8.42 -1.65 4.91
C GLY A 77 -9.28 -0.38 4.94
N MET A 78 -10.06 -0.14 3.89
CA MET A 78 -11.42 0.32 4.17
C MET A 78 -12.05 -0.78 5.01
N LEU A 79 -11.89 -0.65 6.33
CA LEU A 79 -12.76 -1.27 7.31
C LEU A 79 -14.17 -0.88 6.90
N HIS A 80 -14.80 -1.70 6.06
CA HIS A 80 -16.25 -1.79 6.07
C HIS A 80 -16.54 -2.41 7.43
N LEU A 81 -16.66 -1.52 8.42
CA LEU A 81 -17.26 -1.81 9.70
C LEU A 81 -18.71 -2.17 9.39
N ASP A 82 -18.91 -3.40 8.90
CA ASP A 82 -20.14 -4.13 9.15
C ASP A 82 -20.15 -4.38 10.66
N VAL A 83 -20.55 -3.34 11.40
CA VAL A 83 -21.05 -3.48 12.76
C VAL A 83 -22.33 -4.28 12.63
N ILE A 84 -22.20 -5.60 12.47
CA ILE A 84 -23.30 -6.51 12.74
C ILE A 84 -23.63 -6.30 14.21
N ASN A 85 -24.79 -5.68 14.44
CA ASN A 85 -25.35 -5.43 15.75
C ASN A 85 -25.42 -6.73 16.56
N ASN A 86 -24.41 -6.97 17.39
CA ASN A 86 -24.59 -7.65 18.66
C ASN A 86 -23.42 -7.32 19.59
N GLY A 87 -23.62 -6.31 20.45
CA GLY A 87 -22.82 -6.15 21.67
C GLY A 87 -21.62 -5.21 21.60
N GLY A 88 -21.86 -3.95 21.22
CA GLY A 88 -21.22 -2.77 21.81
C GLY A 88 -19.71 -2.58 21.65
N ILE A 89 -19.30 -1.67 20.77
CA ILE A 89 -18.06 -0.90 20.94
C ILE A 89 -18.35 0.58 20.68
N HIS A 90 -18.17 1.38 21.73
CA HIS A 90 -18.21 2.84 21.69
C HIS A 90 -17.07 3.36 20.80
N SER A 91 -17.43 3.94 19.66
CA SER A 91 -16.52 4.77 18.87
C SER A 91 -16.15 6.02 19.67
N GLY A 92 -14.87 6.18 19.95
CA GLY A 92 -14.29 7.35 20.59
C GLY A 92 -12.97 7.70 19.89
N LEU A 93 -13.06 8.25 18.67
CA LEU A 93 -11.98 9.01 18.08
C LEU A 93 -11.62 10.15 19.04
N ARG A 94 -10.46 10.06 19.69
CA ARG A 94 -9.87 11.17 20.43
C ARG A 94 -8.43 11.34 20.01
N THR A 95 -8.25 12.12 18.95
CA THR A 95 -7.01 12.85 18.68
C THR A 95 -6.66 13.65 19.94
N ARG A 96 -5.51 13.36 20.55
CA ARG A 96 -4.87 14.25 21.50
C ARG A 96 -3.43 14.47 21.06
N HIS A 97 -3.24 15.66 20.49
CA HIS A 97 -1.96 16.35 20.42
C HIS A 97 -1.39 16.49 21.84
N LEU A 98 -0.09 16.28 21.98
CA LEU A 98 0.73 16.89 23.03
C LEU A 98 1.68 17.85 22.34
#